data_AF-A0AB36K5F1-F1
#
_entry.id   AF-A0AB36K5F1-F1
#
_cell.length_a   1.000
_cell.length_b   1.000
_cell.length_c   1.000
_cell.angle_alpha   90.00
_cell.angle_beta   90.00
_cell.angle_gamma   90.00
#
_symmetry.space_group_name_H-M   'P 1'
#
loop_
_entity.id
_entity.type
_entity.pdbx_description
1 polymer ?
#
loop_
_entity_poly.entity_id
_entity_poly.type
_entity_poly.pdbx_seq_one_letter_code
_entity_poly.pdbx_strand_id
1 'polypeptide(L)' 'MLLSGCTSRTETVVDTQYILPPAGLVVPCHKPQLTGNTPKETAKEIPFLKSALSQCAAQADEYLEWRKQREDGH' A
#
# COMPACT_ATOMS: atom_id res chain seq x y z
N MET A 1 61.99 -6.94 8.03
CA MET A 1 60.67 -6.68 8.64
C MET A 1 59.75 -6.17 7.54
N LEU A 2 58.81 -6.99 7.06
CA LEU A 2 57.82 -6.57 6.06
C LEU A 2 56.56 -6.14 6.82
N LEU A 3 56.19 -4.86 6.70
CA LEU A 3 54.87 -4.39 7.14
C LEU A 3 53.86 -4.78 6.07
N SER A 4 53.13 -5.86 6.30
CA SER A 4 51.91 -6.18 5.56
C SER A 4 50.82 -5.19 5.95
N GLY A 5 50.66 -4.12 5.17
CA GLY A 5 49.54 -3.19 5.30
C GLY A 5 48.23 -3.89 4.94
N CYS A 6 47.20 -3.73 5.79
CA CYS A 6 45.84 -4.22 5.55
C CYS A 6 45.20 -3.49 4.36
N THR A 7 45.53 -3.90 3.14
CA THR A 7 44.82 -3.49 1.92
C THR A 7 43.64 -4.43 1.64
N SER A 8 42.77 -4.65 2.62
CA SER A 8 41.49 -5.31 2.34
C SER A 8 40.53 -4.26 1.79
N ARG A 9 40.08 -4.46 0.55
CA ARG A 9 39.08 -3.63 -0.11
C ARG A 9 37.81 -3.68 0.73
N THR A 10 37.30 -2.52 1.14
CA THR A 10 36.00 -2.43 1.79
C THR A 10 34.94 -2.84 0.76
N GLU A 11 34.31 -3.99 0.95
CA GLU A 11 33.17 -4.39 0.14
C GLU A 11 31.95 -3.60 0.62
N THR A 12 31.39 -2.78 -0.27
CA THR A 12 30.17 -2.05 0.00
C THR A 12 28.99 -3.02 -0.11
N VAL A 13 28.50 -3.48 1.04
CA VAL A 13 27.22 -4.20 1.12
C VAL A 13 26.11 -3.17 0.97
N VAL A 14 25.44 -3.18 -0.18
CA VAL A 14 24.25 -2.36 -0.42
C VAL A 14 23.04 -3.10 0.16
N ASP A 15 22.65 -2.74 1.37
CA ASP A 15 21.42 -3.24 1.99
C ASP A 15 20.26 -2.28 1.70
N THR A 16 19.20 -2.80 1.10
CA THR A 16 18.02 -2.00 0.73
C THR A 16 16.98 -2.14 1.82
N GLN A 17 16.91 -1.18 2.74
CA GLN A 17 15.94 -1.19 3.81
C GLN A 17 14.60 -0.58 3.36
N TYR A 18 13.54 -1.39 3.38
CA TYR A 18 12.18 -0.93 3.15
C TYR A 18 11.58 -0.45 4.48
N ILE A 19 11.63 0.86 4.73
CA ILE A 19 10.92 1.46 5.86
C ILE A 19 9.44 1.49 5.50
N LEU A 20 8.70 0.48 5.95
CA LEU A 20 7.25 0.44 5.81
C LEU A 20 6.59 1.38 6.83
N PRO A 21 5.50 2.06 6.46
CA PRO A 21 4.63 2.69 7.44
C PRO A 21 4.22 1.67 8.52
N PRO A 22 4.10 2.09 9.80
CA PRO A 22 3.65 1.19 10.86
C PRO A 22 2.35 0.47 10.49
N ALA A 23 2.25 -0.80 10.89
CA ALA A 23 1.01 -1.55 10.72
C ALA A 23 -0.17 -0.78 11.35
N GLY A 24 -1.27 -0.65 10.62
CA GLY A 24 -2.45 0.07 11.06
C GLY A 24 -2.49 1.57 10.71
N LEU A 25 -1.43 2.15 10.12
CA LEU A 25 -1.49 3.52 9.60
C LEU A 25 -2.41 3.64 8.38
N VAL A 26 -2.34 2.65 7.48
CA VAL A 26 -3.28 2.49 6.38
C VAL A 26 -4.28 1.41 6.78
N VAL A 27 -5.57 1.72 6.64
CA VAL A 27 -6.68 0.81 6.96
C VAL A 27 -7.64 0.71 5.77
N PRO A 28 -8.38 -0.40 5.63
CA PRO A 28 -9.39 -0.54 4.58
C PRO A 28 -10.41 0.62 4.64
N CYS A 29 -10.70 1.20 3.48
CA CYS A 29 -11.69 2.28 3.42
C CYS A 29 -13.09 1.75 3.75
N HIS A 30 -13.83 2.48 4.58
CA HIS A 30 -15.23 2.18 4.84
C HIS A 30 -16.06 2.40 3.56
N LYS A 31 -16.79 1.36 3.12
CA LYS A 31 -17.69 1.40 1.96
C LYS A 31 -19.13 1.54 2.48
N PRO A 32 -19.69 2.77 2.55
CA PRO A 32 -21.02 2.97 3.09
C PRO A 32 -22.09 2.36 2.17
N GLN A 33 -23.23 2.01 2.75
CA GLN A 33 -24.40 1.67 1.97
C GLN A 33 -25.00 2.95 1.39
N LEU A 34 -25.10 3.02 0.06
CA LEU A 34 -25.69 4.15 -0.64
C LEU A 34 -27.16 3.86 -0.92
N THR A 35 -28.04 4.69 -0.39
CA THR A 35 -29.49 4.65 -0.65
C THR A 35 -29.94 5.96 -1.25
N GLY A 36 -30.92 5.89 -2.16
CA GLY A 36 -31.43 7.04 -2.90
C GLY A 36 -32.88 7.27 -2.51
N ASN A 37 -33.25 8.54 -2.39
CA ASN A 37 -34.62 8.90 -2.02
C ASN A 37 -35.52 8.99 -3.25
N THR A 38 -34.92 9.16 -4.43
CA THR A 38 -35.62 9.24 -5.70
C THR A 38 -35.12 8.21 -6.72
N PRO A 39 -35.97 7.77 -7.67
CA PRO A 39 -35.55 6.84 -8.72
C PRO A 39 -34.39 7.38 -9.58
N LYS A 40 -34.33 8.69 -9.82
CA LYS A 40 -33.28 9.34 -10.61
C LYS A 40 -31.90 9.25 -9.91
N GLU A 41 -31.86 9.49 -8.60
CA GLU A 41 -30.64 9.35 -7.80
C GLU A 41 -30.17 7.89 -7.79
N THR A 42 -31.09 6.95 -7.56
CA THR A 42 -30.75 5.53 -7.52
C THR A 42 -30.26 5.01 -8.86
N ALA A 43 -30.82 5.48 -9.97
CA ALA A 43 -30.46 5.01 -11.31
C ALA A 43 -29.15 5.60 -11.84
N LYS A 44 -28.76 6.82 -11.44
CA LYS A 44 -27.62 7.53 -12.04
C LYS A 44 -26.56 7.99 -11.05
N GLU A 45 -26.97 8.64 -9.97
CA GLU A 45 -26.04 9.23 -9.01
C GLU A 45 -25.40 8.17 -8.11
N ILE A 46 -26.17 7.18 -7.65
CA ILE A 46 -25.65 6.10 -6.79
C ILE A 46 -24.58 5.25 -7.50
N PRO A 47 -24.78 4.77 -8.74
CA PRO A 47 -23.74 4.04 -9.46
C PRO A 47 -22.47 4.87 -9.66
N PHE A 48 -22.61 6.17 -9.98
CA PHE A 48 -21.49 7.08 -10.12
C PHE A 48 -20.72 7.23 -8.81
N LEU A 49 -21.42 7.51 -7.71
CA LEU A 49 -20.83 7.66 -6.38
C LEU A 49 -20.16 6.36 -5.92
N LYS A 50 -20.78 5.21 -6.17
CA LYS A 50 -20.19 3.90 -5.89
C LYS A 50 -18.89 3.69 -6.67
N SER A 51 -18.85 4.06 -7.95
CA SER A 51 -17.66 3.96 -8.77
C SER A 51 -16.53 4.84 -8.24
N ALA A 52 -16.81 6.12 -7.95
CA ALA A 52 -15.83 7.05 -7.40
C ALA A 52 -15.26 6.55 -6.05
N LEU A 53 -16.13 6.14 -5.14
CA LEU A 53 -15.71 5.59 -3.84
C LEU A 53 -14.90 4.30 -3.99
N SER A 54 -15.24 3.45 -4.97
CA SER A 54 -14.49 2.21 -5.22
C SER A 54 -13.07 2.48 -5.72
N GLN A 55 -12.88 3.50 -6.57
CA GLN A 55 -11.56 3.89 -7.06
C GLN A 55 -10.67 4.43 -5.94
N CYS A 56 -11.23 5.26 -5.06
CA CYS A 56 -10.49 5.74 -3.89
C CYS A 56 -10.12 4.61 -2.93
N ALA A 57 -11.02 3.64 -2.71
CA ALA A 57 -10.75 2.50 -1.85
C ALA A 57 -9.70 1.53 -2.44
N ALA A 58 -9.65 1.41 -3.77
CA ALA A 58 -8.72 0.51 -4.46
C ALA A 58 -7.26 0.79 -4.09
N GLN A 59 -6.87 2.07 -3.98
CA GLN A 59 -5.49 2.43 -3.65
C GLN A 59 -5.07 1.93 -2.24
N ALA A 60 -5.98 1.99 -1.26
CA ALA A 60 -5.72 1.46 0.07
C ALA A 60 -5.73 -0.08 0.07
N ASP A 61 -6.68 -0.69 -0.65
CA ASP A 61 -6.80 -2.14 -0.78
C ASP A 61 -5.54 -2.74 -1.44
N GLU A 62 -5.06 -2.15 -2.54
CA GLU A 62 -3.84 -2.55 -3.26
C GLU A 62 -2.58 -2.43 -2.40
N TYR A 63 -2.43 -1.33 -1.67
CA TYR A 63 -1.30 -1.15 -0.74
C TYR A 63 -1.29 -2.23 0.35
N LEU A 64 -2.46 -2.52 0.93
CA LEU A 64 -2.59 -3.52 1.99
C LEU A 64 -2.31 -4.94 1.47
N GLU A 65 -2.76 -5.25 0.25
CA GLU A 65 -2.45 -6.52 -0.41
C GLU A 65 -0.95 -6.67 -0.69
N TRP A 66 -0.32 -5.63 -1.25
CA TRP A 66 1.12 -5.59 -1.46
C TRP A 66 1.90 -5.75 -0.14
N ARG A 67 1.46 -5.09 0.94
CA ARG A 67 2.12 -5.18 2.23
C ARG A 67 2.05 -6.60 2.78
N LYS A 68 0.88 -7.24 2.66
CA LYS A 68 0.67 -8.63 3.06
C LYS A 68 1.60 -9.58 2.30
N GLN A 69 1.75 -9.41 0.99
CA GLN A 69 2.67 -10.24 0.18
C GLN A 69 4.14 -10.14 0.66
N ARG A 70 4.56 -8.98 1.17
CA ARG A 70 5.92 -8.79 1.70
C ARG A 70 6.10 -9.25 3.14
N GLU A 71 5.06 -9.15 3.95
CA GLU A 71 5.05 -9.68 5.32
C GLU A 71 4.98 -11.22 5.34
N ASP A 72 4.25 -11.83 4.39
CA ASP A 72 4.03 -13.29 4.32
C ASP A 72 5.19 -14.08 3.66
N GLY A 73 6.27 -13.43 3.23
CA GLY A 73 7.54 -14.07 2.87
C GLY A 73 7.63 -14.66 1.46
N HIS A 74 7.98 -13.83 0.49
CA HIS A 74 8.83 -14.21 -0.65
C HIS A 74 10.01 -13.25 -0.75
#